data_AF-A0A7V0QEV4-F1
#
_entry.id   AF-A0A7V0QEV4-F1
#
_cell.length_a   1.000
_cell.length_b   1.000
_cell.length_c   1.000
_cell.angle_alpha   90.00
_cell.angle_beta   90.00
_cell.angle_gamma   90.00
#
_symmetry.space_group_name_H-M   'P 1'
#
loop_
_entity.id
_entity.type
_entity.pdbx_description
1 polymer ?
#
loop_
_entity_poly.entity_id
_entity_poly.type
_entity_poly.pdbx_seq_one_letter_code
_entity_poly.pdbx_strand_id
1 'polypeptide(L)'
;MGIGVGDRICVLENAYYSVISPEGCSAILWKKEGSAEQAAEALKLTAKDLLNLGIIDEVISEPLGGAHRNYEETAANVKEVILRYLNELKKMDKKELVRQRYQKFRKIGVFKESE
;
A
#
# COMPACT_ATOMS: atom_id res chain seq x y z
N MET A 1 -10.31 7.69 8.99
CA MET A 1 -9.97 7.25 7.62
C MET A 1 -9.63 8.49 6.79
N GLY A 2 -8.64 8.43 5.89
CA GLY A 2 -8.22 9.57 5.06
C GLY A 2 -6.77 10.04 5.24
N ILE A 3 -6.02 9.47 6.19
CA ILE A 3 -4.61 9.82 6.44
C ILE A 3 -3.62 9.22 5.43
N GLY A 4 -4.08 8.34 4.54
CA GLY A 4 -3.26 7.67 3.52
C GLY A 4 -3.10 8.44 2.21
N VAL A 5 -3.62 9.66 2.10
CA VAL A 5 -3.54 10.47 0.87
C VAL A 5 -2.22 11.25 0.84
N GLY A 6 -1.15 10.57 0.43
CA GLY A 6 0.21 11.13 0.37
C GLY A 6 0.79 11.25 -1.04
N ASP A 7 1.87 12.02 -1.17
CA ASP A 7 2.68 12.08 -2.41
C ASP A 7 3.40 10.76 -2.68
N ARG A 8 3.80 10.08 -1.60
CA ARG A 8 4.38 8.73 -1.59
C ARG A 8 3.66 7.89 -0.54
N ILE A 9 3.39 6.63 -0.86
CA ILE A 9 2.74 5.62 -0.05
C ILE A 9 3.68 4.42 -0.06
N CYS A 10 4.19 4.07 1.11
CA CYS A 10 5.07 2.92 1.30
C CYS A 10 4.42 2.00 2.34
N VAL A 11 4.67 0.71 2.23
CA VAL A 11 4.21 -0.29 3.21
C VAL A 11 5.34 -1.25 3.53
N LEU A 12 5.36 -1.75 4.75
CA LEU A 12 6.27 -2.81 5.14
C LEU A 12 5.92 -4.11 4.38
N GLU A 13 6.93 -4.93 4.14
CA GLU A 13 6.86 -6.15 3.34
C GLU A 13 5.73 -7.11 3.74
N ASN A 14 5.51 -7.30 5.04
CA ASN A 14 4.46 -8.20 5.57
C ASN A 14 3.19 -7.45 5.98
N ALA A 15 3.11 -6.14 5.77
CA ALA A 15 1.88 -5.38 5.97
C ALA A 15 0.89 -5.60 4.83
N TYR A 16 -0.40 -5.45 5.14
CA TYR A 16 -1.46 -5.49 4.14
C TYR A 16 -2.29 -4.21 4.13
N TYR A 17 -2.86 -3.90 2.96
CA TYR A 17 -3.84 -2.84 2.77
C TYR A 17 -5.02 -3.42 2.00
N SER A 18 -6.22 -3.34 2.60
CA SER A 18 -7.45 -3.82 1.95
C SER A 18 -8.62 -2.87 2.23
N VAL A 19 -9.61 -2.89 1.34
CA VAL A 19 -10.88 -2.17 1.51
C VAL A 19 -11.81 -2.82 2.55
N ILE A 20 -11.63 -4.13 2.78
CA ILE A 20 -12.39 -4.92 3.75
C ILE A 20 -11.46 -6.01 4.33
N SER A 21 -11.73 -6.45 5.57
CA SER A 21 -10.99 -7.60 6.11
C SER A 21 -11.30 -8.88 5.30
N PRO A 22 -10.35 -9.83 5.19
CA PRO A 22 -10.60 -11.10 4.51
C PRO A 22 -11.78 -11.88 5.10
N GLU A 23 -11.97 -11.84 6.42
CA GLU A 23 -13.07 -12.48 7.12
C GLU A 23 -14.41 -11.85 6.72
N GLY A 24 -14.48 -10.52 6.66
CA GLY A 24 -15.67 -9.80 6.20
C GLY A 24 -16.00 -10.11 4.74
N CYS A 25 -14.98 -10.13 3.87
CA CYS A 25 -15.13 -10.52 2.47
C CYS A 25 -15.65 -11.96 2.32
N SER A 26 -15.07 -12.89 3.09
CA SER A 26 -15.49 -14.30 3.15
C SER A 26 -16.96 -14.43 3.56
N ALA A 27 -17.40 -13.72 4.60
CA ALA A 27 -18.77 -13.79 5.08
C ALA A 27 -19.78 -13.28 4.05
N ILE A 28 -19.44 -12.24 3.28
CA ILE A 28 -20.32 -11.63 2.28
C ILE A 28 -20.38 -12.47 1.00
N LEU A 29 -19.22 -12.83 0.43
CA LEU A 29 -19.15 -13.47 -0.89
C LEU A 29 -19.34 -14.99 -0.82
N TRP A 30 -18.79 -15.65 0.21
CA TRP A 30 -18.82 -17.11 0.34
C TRP A 30 -19.84 -17.63 1.36
N LYS A 31 -20.46 -16.74 2.17
CA LYS A 31 -21.50 -17.08 3.16
C LYS A 31 -21.12 -18.22 4.11
N LYS A 32 -19.82 -18.43 4.34
CA LYS A 32 -19.27 -19.49 5.17
C LYS A 32 -18.05 -18.97 5.93
N GLU A 33 -17.96 -19.34 7.20
CA GLU A 33 -16.76 -19.16 8.02
C GLU A 33 -15.67 -20.15 7.56
N GLY A 34 -14.45 -19.66 7.35
CA GLY A 34 -13.30 -20.48 6.96
C GLY A 34 -12.76 -20.26 5.53
N SER A 35 -13.35 -19.37 4.73
CA SER A 35 -12.82 -19.00 3.40
C SER A 35 -11.99 -17.70 3.42
N ALA A 36 -11.47 -17.30 4.58
CA ALA A 36 -10.70 -16.06 4.74
C ALA A 36 -9.38 -16.06 3.93
N GLU A 37 -8.70 -17.21 3.83
CA GLU A 37 -7.47 -17.34 3.05
C GLU A 37 -7.74 -17.12 1.55
N GLN A 38 -8.79 -17.77 1.01
CA GLN A 38 -9.24 -17.57 -0.36
C GLN A 38 -9.65 -16.11 -0.62
N ALA A 39 -10.34 -15.49 0.34
CA ALA A 39 -10.72 -14.09 0.25
C ALA A 39 -9.49 -13.16 0.26
N ALA A 40 -8.48 -13.43 1.09
CA ALA A 40 -7.24 -12.66 1.13
C ALA A 40 -6.49 -12.74 -0.20
N GLU A 41 -6.39 -13.93 -0.80
CA GLU A 41 -5.73 -14.12 -2.10
C GLU A 41 -6.48 -13.42 -3.24
N ALA A 42 -7.82 -13.43 -3.20
CA ALA A 42 -8.67 -12.75 -4.17
C ALA A 42 -8.59 -11.22 -4.04
N LEU A 43 -8.44 -10.70 -2.82
CA LEU A 43 -8.35 -9.26 -2.53
C LEU A 43 -7.01 -8.64 -2.95
N LYS A 44 -5.95 -9.44 -3.18
CA LYS A 44 -4.62 -8.96 -3.60
C LYS A 44 -4.08 -7.86 -2.68
N LEU A 45 -4.09 -8.15 -1.38
CA LEU A 45 -3.87 -7.18 -0.30
C LEU A 45 -2.41 -7.07 0.19
N THR A 46 -1.49 -7.91 -0.32
CA THR A 46 -0.09 -7.94 0.13
C THR A 46 0.71 -6.75 -0.41
N ALA A 47 1.79 -6.37 0.26
CA ALA A 47 2.67 -5.29 -0.21
C ALA A 47 3.14 -5.49 -1.67
N LYS A 48 3.46 -6.74 -2.06
CA LYS A 48 3.83 -7.09 -3.43
C LYS A 48 2.69 -6.89 -4.43
N ASP A 49 1.49 -7.33 -4.09
CA ASP A 49 0.31 -7.14 -4.94
C ASP A 49 0.00 -5.65 -5.14
N LEU A 50 0.02 -4.88 -4.05
CA LEU A 50 -0.24 -3.45 -4.05
C LEU A 50 0.77 -2.68 -4.92
N LEU A 51 2.05 -3.09 -4.90
CA LEU A 51 3.09 -2.51 -5.75
C LEU A 51 2.80 -2.82 -7.22
N ASN A 52 2.47 -4.08 -7.54
CA ASN A 52 2.14 -4.50 -8.91
C ASN A 52 0.89 -3.80 -9.47
N LEU A 53 -0.08 -3.51 -8.60
CA LEU A 53 -1.30 -2.76 -8.94
C LEU A 53 -1.07 -1.24 -9.02
N GLY A 54 0.13 -0.75 -8.66
CA GLY A 54 0.46 0.68 -8.68
C GLY A 54 -0.25 1.50 -7.59
N ILE A 55 -0.68 0.86 -6.51
CA ILE A 55 -1.36 1.50 -5.37
C ILE A 55 -0.35 2.16 -4.42
N ILE A 56 0.82 1.54 -4.27
CA ILE A 56 1.93 2.01 -3.44
C ILE A 56 3.14 2.29 -4.32
N ASP A 57 4.09 3.09 -3.84
CA ASP A 57 5.31 3.43 -4.59
C ASP A 57 6.49 2.53 -4.21
N GLU A 58 6.52 2.01 -2.98
CA GLU A 58 7.64 1.21 -2.49
C GLU A 58 7.24 0.24 -1.37
N VAL A 59 7.88 -0.93 -1.36
CA VAL A 59 7.82 -1.90 -0.27
C VAL A 59 9.08 -1.75 0.58
N ILE A 60 8.91 -1.54 1.89
CA ILE A 60 10.01 -1.44 2.84
C ILE A 60 10.30 -2.85 3.39
N SER A 61 11.50 -3.36 3.12
CA SER A 61 11.93 -4.69 3.57
C SER A 61 11.92 -4.82 5.09
N GLU A 62 11.49 -5.99 5.55
CA GLU A 62 11.52 -6.37 6.95
C GLU A 62 12.70 -7.31 7.26
N PRO A 63 13.19 -7.35 8.50
CA PRO A 63 14.17 -8.35 8.94
C PRO A 63 13.66 -9.77 8.73
N LEU A 64 14.59 -10.73 8.67
CA LEU A 64 14.24 -12.16 8.53
C LEU A 64 13.28 -12.60 9.65
N GLY A 65 12.09 -13.05 9.25
CA GLY A 65 11.01 -13.48 10.15
C GLY A 65 10.11 -12.35 10.66
N GLY A 66 10.24 -11.13 10.12
CA GLY A 66 9.30 -10.02 10.29
C GLY A 66 9.81 -8.88 11.19
N ALA A 67 9.17 -7.72 11.06
CA ALA A 67 9.53 -6.46 11.72
C ALA A 67 9.70 -6.56 13.24
N HIS A 68 8.86 -7.39 13.88
CA HIS A 68 8.87 -7.59 15.33
C HIS A 68 10.16 -8.25 15.85
N ARG A 69 10.94 -8.92 15.00
CA ARG A 69 12.18 -9.60 15.40
C ARG A 69 13.37 -8.65 15.55
N ASN A 70 13.36 -7.53 14.82
CA ASN A 70 14.38 -6.49 14.93
C ASN A 70 13.75 -5.12 14.62
N TYR A 71 13.21 -4.50 15.67
CA TYR A 71 12.56 -3.19 15.54
C TYR A 71 13.55 -2.06 15.20
N GLU A 72 14.82 -2.19 15.61
CA GLU A 72 15.85 -1.17 15.31
C GLU A 72 16.18 -1.14 13.82
N GLU A 73 16.40 -2.31 13.23
CA GLU A 73 16.63 -2.45 11.78
C GLU A 73 15.39 -2.03 10.98
N THR A 74 14.20 -2.45 11.39
CA THR A 74 12.95 -2.02 10.75
C THR A 74 12.81 -0.50 10.79
N ALA A 75 13.06 0.13 11.93
CA ALA A 75 13.00 1.58 12.08
C ALA A 75 14.07 2.29 11.23
N ALA A 76 15.27 1.72 11.11
CA ALA A 76 16.33 2.24 10.24
C ALA A 76 15.90 2.21 8.77
N ASN A 77 15.33 1.09 8.30
CA ASN A 77 14.82 0.95 6.92
C ASN A 77 13.71 1.97 6.64
N VAL A 78 12.74 2.10 7.56
CA VAL A 78 11.67 3.10 7.44
C VAL A 78 12.23 4.53 7.39
N LYS A 79 13.19 4.85 8.27
CA LYS A 79 13.85 6.17 8.31
C LYS A 79 14.55 6.46 6.99
N GLU A 80 15.28 5.51 6.42
CA GLU A 80 15.97 5.68 5.15
C GLU A 80 14.99 6.05 4.03
N VAL A 81 13.90 5.28 3.88
CA VAL A 81 12.89 5.53 2.84
C VAL A 81 12.22 6.89 3.03
N ILE A 82 11.84 7.24 4.26
CA ILE A 82 11.24 8.55 4.56
C ILE A 82 12.20 9.68 4.20
N LEU A 83 13.47 9.60 4.61
CA LEU A 83 14.44 10.65 4.33
C LEU A 83 14.73 10.78 2.84
N ARG A 84 14.84 9.66 2.11
CA ARG A 84 15.04 9.64 0.66
C ARG A 84 13.89 10.36 -0.05
N TYR A 85 12.65 9.91 0.16
CA TYR A 85 11.50 10.54 -0.48
C TYR A 85 11.29 11.98 -0.03
N LEU A 86 11.49 12.31 1.24
CA LEU A 86 11.37 13.69 1.70
C LEU A 86 12.38 14.60 1.02
N ASN A 87 13.63 14.16 0.84
CA ASN A 87 14.67 14.91 0.14
C ASN A 87 14.37 15.08 -1.36
N GLU A 88 13.73 14.11 -2.00
CA GLU A 88 13.24 14.24 -3.37
C GLU A 88 12.09 15.24 -3.48
N LEU A 89 11.05 15.07 -2.65
CA LEU A 89 9.85 15.90 -2.69
C LEU A 89 10.13 17.35 -2.31
N LYS A 90 11.09 17.60 -1.41
CA LYS A 90 11.54 18.96 -1.03
C LYS A 90 12.12 19.77 -2.19
N LYS A 91 12.60 19.11 -3.25
CA LYS A 91 13.15 19.79 -4.44
C LYS A 91 12.07 20.26 -5.41
N MET A 92 10.82 19.87 -5.19
CA MET A 92 9.71 20.18 -6.08
C MET A 92 8.93 21.41 -5.61
N ASP A 93 8.36 22.14 -6.57
CA ASP A 93 7.43 23.22 -6.25
C ASP A 93 6.12 22.68 -5.64
N LYS A 94 5.51 23.48 -4.76
CA LYS A 94 4.27 23.09 -4.07
C LYS A 94 3.11 22.83 -5.03
N LYS A 95 2.96 23.61 -6.10
CA LYS A 95 1.90 23.39 -7.08
C LYS A 95 2.11 22.08 -7.82
N GLU A 96 3.36 21.77 -8.12
CA GLU A 96 3.74 20.52 -8.77
C GLU A 96 3.48 19.31 -7.89
N LEU A 97 3.81 19.37 -6.58
CA LEU A 97 3.47 18.32 -5.62
C LEU A 97 1.96 18.02 -5.60
N VAL A 98 1.12 19.05 -5.47
CA VAL A 98 -0.34 18.90 -5.48
C VAL A 98 -0.83 18.30 -6.79
N ARG A 99 -0.30 18.78 -7.93
CA ARG A 99 -0.66 18.28 -9.27
C ARG A 99 -0.30 16.81 -9.42
N GLN A 100 0.90 16.40 -9.02
CA GLN A 100 1.34 15.01 -9.11
C GLN A 100 0.52 14.09 -8.21
N ARG A 101 0.22 14.50 -6.98
CA ARG A 101 -0.64 13.74 -6.08
C ARG A 101 -2.02 13.51 -6.70
N TYR A 102 -2.64 14.57 -7.24
CA TYR A 102 -3.92 14.45 -7.93
C TYR A 102 -3.85 13.46 -9.10
N GLN A 103 -2.83 13.57 -9.94
CA GLN A 103 -2.65 12.67 -11.09
C GLN A 103 -2.41 11.23 -10.67
N LYS A 104 -1.62 10.99 -9.62
CA LYS A 104 -1.38 9.66 -9.07
C LYS A 104 -2.71 8.96 -8.74
N PHE A 105 -3.55 9.58 -7.92
CA PHE A 105 -4.82 8.98 -7.54
C PHE A 105 -5.80 8.88 -8.70
N ARG A 106 -5.80 9.83 -9.65
CA ARG A 106 -6.70 9.79 -10.81
C ARG A 106 -6.38 8.67 -11.80
N LYS A 107 -5.14 8.17 -11.81
CA LYS A 107 -4.71 7.03 -12.63
C LYS A 107 -5.04 5.67 -12.01
N ILE A 108 -5.41 5.63 -10.74
CA ILE A 108 -5.75 4.37 -10.07
C ILE A 108 -7.15 3.94 -10.52
N GLY A 109 -7.23 2.72 -11.03
CA GLY A 109 -8.46 2.10 -11.53
C GLY A 109 -8.38 1.81 -13.03
N VAL A 110 -8.84 0.63 -13.41
CA VAL A 110 -8.96 0.20 -14.81
C VAL A 110 -10.44 0.02 -15.09
N PHE A 111 -10.93 0.69 -16.12
CA PHE A 111 -12.31 0.56 -16.59
C PHE A 111 -12.31 0.49 -18.11
N LYS A 112 -13.33 -0.18 -18.65
CA LYS A 112 -13.62 -0.15 -20.08
C LYS A 112 -14.71 0.89 -20.28
N GLU A 113 -14.48 1.85 -21.17
CA GLU A 113 -15.55 2.76 -21.59
C GLU A 113 -16.56 1.96 -22.41
N SER A 114 -17.85 2.14 -22.11
CA SER A 114 -18.93 1.61 -22.92
C SER A 114 -18.92 2.37 -24.26
N GLU A 115 -18.89 1.64 -25.38
CA GLU A 115 -19.23 2.21 -26.70
C GLU A 115 -20.68 2.71 -26.73
#